data_AF-A0A821ZMQ9-F1
#
_entry.id   AF-A0A821ZMQ9-F1
#
_cell.length_a   1.000
_cell.length_b   1.000
_cell.length_c   1.000
_cell.angle_alpha   90.00
_cell.angle_beta   90.00
_cell.angle_gamma   90.00
#
_symmetry.space_group_name_H-M   'P 1'
#
loop_
_entity.id
_entity.type
_entity.pdbx_description
1 polymer ?
#
loop_
_entity_poly.entity_id
_entity_poly.type
_entity_poly.pdbx_seq_one_letter_code
_entity_poly.pdbx_strand_id
1 'polypeptide(L)'
;MSNESIYVIPFEQIEMNLSGVYSHENGEYYRASIIHIDAIPNTDIKRLRLYLIDYGIIIYNVNYHLNSTNLKFLHKNFSTLPTEVYDCRLANIHPPPTSIEWHDDARQFIN
;
A
#
# COMPACT_ATOMS: atom_id res chain seq x y z
N MET A 1 11.74 -29.60 -4.36
CA MET A 1 11.46 -28.15 -4.40
C MET A 1 10.42 -27.90 -3.31
N SER A 2 10.83 -27.24 -2.24
CA SER A 2 10.06 -27.13 -1.00
C SER A 2 8.85 -26.23 -1.17
N ASN A 3 7.69 -26.71 -0.72
CA ASN A 3 6.50 -25.91 -0.45
C ASN A 3 6.86 -24.80 0.55
N GLU A 4 7.18 -23.61 0.07
CA GLU A 4 7.26 -22.43 0.93
C GLU A 4 5.83 -22.08 1.33
N SER A 5 5.49 -22.49 2.55
CA SER A 5 4.19 -22.33 3.18
C SER A 5 3.80 -20.84 3.20
N ILE A 6 2.84 -20.50 2.35
CA ILE A 6 2.12 -19.24 2.39
C ILE A 6 1.18 -19.32 3.59
N TYR A 7 1.50 -18.60 4.66
CA TYR A 7 0.65 -18.54 5.85
C TYR A 7 -0.42 -17.46 5.67
N VAL A 8 -1.69 -17.84 5.86
CA VAL A 8 -2.83 -16.93 5.95
C VAL A 8 -2.81 -16.26 7.33
N ILE A 9 -2.99 -14.94 7.38
CA ILE A 9 -2.89 -14.17 8.62
C ILE A 9 -4.29 -14.00 9.25
N PRO A 10 -4.47 -14.35 10.54
CA PRO A 10 -5.61 -13.88 11.32
C PRO A 10 -5.56 -12.35 11.46
N PHE A 11 -6.68 -11.68 11.18
CA PHE A 11 -6.75 -10.22 11.12
C PHE A 11 -6.29 -9.52 12.42
N GLU A 12 -6.43 -10.17 13.58
CA GLU A 12 -5.99 -9.61 14.86
C GLU A 12 -4.46 -9.43 14.98
N GLN A 13 -3.68 -10.06 14.10
CA GLN A 13 -2.22 -9.99 14.07
C GLN A 13 -1.68 -9.00 13.03
N ILE A 14 -2.57 -8.32 12.28
CA ILE A 14 -2.17 -7.31 11.30
C ILE A 14 -1.87 -6.01 12.05
N GLU A 15 -0.62 -5.83 12.47
CA GLU A 15 -0.15 -4.53 12.93
C GLU A 15 -0.10 -3.54 11.76
N MET A 16 -0.37 -2.25 12.01
CA MET A 16 -0.36 -1.13 11.04
C MET A 16 1.00 -0.87 10.34
N ASN A 17 1.96 -1.77 10.46
CA ASN A 17 3.28 -1.69 9.83
C ASN A 17 3.66 -2.99 9.11
N LEU A 18 2.71 -3.92 8.93
CA LEU A 18 3.00 -5.15 8.22
C LEU A 18 3.30 -4.81 6.75
N SER A 19 4.57 -4.94 6.37
CA SER A 19 4.94 -5.02 4.96
C SER A 19 4.36 -6.34 4.45
N GLY A 20 3.28 -6.25 3.69
CA GLY A 20 2.64 -7.38 3.03
C GLY A 20 3.06 -7.46 1.57
N VAL A 21 2.75 -8.59 0.95
CA VAL A 21 2.82 -8.73 -0.50
C VAL A 21 1.44 -8.47 -1.10
N TYR A 22 1.29 -7.40 -1.88
CA TYR A 22 0.08 -7.08 -2.64
C TYR A 22 0.16 -7.68 -4.04
N SER A 23 -0.79 -8.55 -4.38
CA SER A 23 -0.97 -9.04 -5.75
C SER A 23 -1.78 -8.01 -6.54
N HIS A 24 -1.15 -7.39 -7.54
CA HIS A 24 -1.85 -6.46 -8.42
C HIS A 24 -2.50 -7.20 -9.60
N GLU A 25 -3.40 -6.55 -10.32
CA GLU A 25 -4.16 -7.14 -11.44
C GLU A 25 -3.25 -7.58 -12.59
N ASN A 26 -2.04 -7.01 -12.68
CA ASN A 26 -1.02 -7.42 -13.64
C ASN A 26 -0.32 -8.76 -13.30
N GLY A 27 -0.66 -9.40 -12.18
CA GLY A 27 -0.05 -10.65 -11.73
C GLY A 27 1.26 -10.49 -10.95
N GLU A 28 1.72 -9.26 -10.75
CA GLU A 28 2.95 -8.96 -10.00
C GLU A 28 2.67 -8.75 -8.50
N TYR A 29 3.73 -8.89 -7.73
CA TYR A 29 3.71 -8.80 -6.28
C TYR A 29 4.55 -7.62 -5.80
N TYR A 30 3.96 -6.79 -4.93
CA TYR A 30 4.59 -5.57 -4.42
C TYR A 30 4.71 -5.59 -2.91
N ARG A 31 5.81 -5.05 -2.37
CA ARG A 31 5.89 -4.73 -0.94
C ARG A 31 4.97 -3.55 -0.64
N ALA A 32 4.07 -3.73 0.31
CA ALA A 32 3.09 -2.71 0.65
C ALA A 32 2.89 -2.62 2.16
N SER A 33 2.71 -1.40 2.67
CA SER A 33 2.26 -1.16 4.04
C SER A 33 0.75 -0.88 4.06
N ILE A 34 0.05 -1.42 5.05
CA ILE A 34 -1.37 -1.10 5.28
C ILE A 34 -1.45 0.23 6.02
N ILE A 35 -1.89 1.28 5.33
CA ILE A 35 -2.00 2.63 5.90
C ILE A 35 -3.42 2.95 6.40
N HIS A 36 -4.43 2.20 5.95
CA HIS A 36 -5.80 2.36 6.44
C HIS A 36 -6.64 1.10 6.25
N ILE A 37 -7.60 0.89 7.16
CA ILE A 37 -8.56 -0.22 7.14
C ILE A 37 -9.96 0.32 7.42
N ASP A 38 -10.82 0.21 6.41
CA ASP A 38 -12.24 0.50 6.49
C ASP A 38 -13.03 -0.81 6.70
N ALA A 39 -13.85 -0.87 7.75
CA ALA A 39 -14.77 -1.99 7.94
C ALA A 39 -16.00 -1.81 7.06
N ILE A 40 -16.39 -2.84 6.30
CA ILE A 40 -17.64 -2.84 5.54
C ILE A 40 -18.73 -3.51 6.39
N PRO A 41 -19.79 -2.79 6.80
CA PRO A 41 -20.85 -3.35 7.65
C PRO A 41 -21.49 -4.60 7.03
N ASN A 42 -21.83 -5.56 7.87
CA ASN A 42 -22.52 -6.80 7.49
C ASN A 42 -21.77 -7.69 6.47
N THR A 43 -20.44 -7.57 6.40
CA THR A 43 -19.59 -8.43 5.55
C THR A 43 -18.35 -8.89 6.30
N ASP A 44 -17.73 -9.97 5.83
CA ASP A 44 -16.40 -10.42 6.25
C ASP A 44 -15.28 -9.75 5.44
N ILE A 45 -15.59 -8.65 4.75
CA ILE A 45 -14.68 -7.91 3.90
C ILE A 45 -14.21 -6.65 4.64
N LYS A 46 -12.91 -6.41 4.57
CA LYS A 46 -12.28 -5.13 4.92
C LYS A 46 -11.83 -4.44 3.64
N ARG A 47 -11.87 -3.11 3.65
CA ARG A 47 -11.36 -2.30 2.54
C ARG A 47 -10.08 -1.61 3.01
N LEU A 48 -9.00 -1.90 2.32
CA LEU A 48 -7.66 -1.44 2.68
C LEU A 48 -7.22 -0.30 1.78
N ARG A 49 -6.38 0.57 2.34
CA ARG A 49 -5.49 1.45 1.57
C ARG A 49 -4.07 0.99 1.82
N LEU A 50 -3.35 0.76 0.74
CA LEU A 50 -1.99 0.22 0.75
C LEU A 50 -1.03 1.28 0.21
N TYR A 51 0.11 1.47 0.86
CA TYR A 51 1.21 2.26 0.35
C TYR A 51 2.29 1.32 -0.19
N LEU A 52 2.57 1.36 -1.49
CA LEU A 52 3.61 0.58 -2.13
C LEU A 52 4.97 1.20 -1.77
N ILE A 53 5.64 0.62 -0.79
CA ILE A 53 6.80 1.21 -0.10
C ILE A 53 8.02 1.42 -1.02
N ASP A 54 8.04 0.75 -2.17
CA ASP A 54 9.11 0.84 -3.17
C ASP A 54 8.77 1.75 -4.36
N TYR A 55 7.54 2.27 -4.40
CA TYR A 55 7.04 3.08 -5.52
C TYR A 55 6.45 4.42 -5.09
N GLY A 56 6.14 4.60 -3.80
CA GLY A 56 5.54 5.84 -3.30
C GLY A 56 4.06 6.00 -3.70
N ILE A 57 3.44 4.92 -4.18
CA ILE A 57 2.08 4.92 -4.72
C ILE A 57 1.10 4.42 -3.65
N ILE A 58 -0.05 5.08 -3.52
CA ILE A 58 -1.15 4.61 -2.69
C ILE A 58 -2.17 3.89 -3.57
N ILE A 59 -2.45 2.63 -3.25
CA ILE A 59 -3.54 1.85 -3.83
C ILE A 59 -4.75 1.92 -2.89
N TYR A 60 -5.87 2.37 -3.43
CA TYR A 60 -7.12 2.53 -2.70
C TYR A 60 -8.05 1.34 -2.92
N ASN A 61 -8.99 1.17 -2.00
CA ASN A 61 -10.13 0.26 -2.13
C ASN A 61 -9.77 -1.22 -2.33
N VAL A 62 -8.64 -1.69 -1.79
CA VAL A 62 -8.25 -3.10 -1.87
C VAL A 62 -9.15 -3.92 -0.94
N ASN A 63 -9.99 -4.78 -1.52
CA ASN A 63 -10.83 -5.65 -0.71
C ASN A 63 -10.00 -6.83 -0.16
N TYR A 64 -10.12 -7.04 1.14
CA TYR A 64 -9.49 -8.12 1.89
C TYR A 64 -10.59 -8.97 2.54
N HIS A 65 -10.68 -10.24 2.18
CA HIS A 65 -11.58 -11.18 2.83
C HIS A 65 -10.88 -11.77 4.05
N LEU A 66 -11.55 -11.78 5.20
CA LEU A 66 -10.98 -12.35 6.44
C LEU A 66 -10.66 -13.85 6.32
N ASN A 67 -11.35 -14.54 5.39
CA ASN A 67 -11.25 -15.99 5.19
C ASN A 67 -10.43 -16.39 3.94
N SER A 68 -10.04 -15.45 3.07
CA SER A 68 -9.18 -15.70 1.91
C SER A 68 -8.34 -14.46 1.59
N THR A 69 -7.02 -14.57 1.62
CA THR A 69 -6.16 -13.38 1.67
C THR A 69 -5.29 -13.26 0.41
N ASN A 70 -5.54 -12.19 -0.34
CA ASN A 70 -4.66 -11.67 -1.39
C ASN A 70 -3.47 -10.87 -0.81
N LEU A 71 -3.42 -10.73 0.52
CA LEU A 71 -2.24 -10.27 1.27
C LEU A 71 -1.51 -11.46 1.86
N LYS A 72 -0.18 -11.45 1.74
CA LYS A 72 0.71 -12.47 2.32
C LYS A 72 1.76 -11.79 3.19
N PHE A 73 2.29 -12.50 4.19
CA PHE A 73 3.47 -12.05 4.92
C PHE A 73 4.61 -11.81 3.92
N LEU A 74 5.29 -10.67 4.08
CA LEU A 74 6.58 -10.49 3.43
C LEU A 74 7.57 -11.45 4.09
N HIS A 75 8.20 -12.30 3.29
CA HIS A 75 9.26 -13.17 3.79
C HIS A 75 10.38 -12.31 4.40
N LYS A 76 10.95 -12.74 5.53
CA LYS A 76 11.91 -11.96 6.33
C LYS A 76 13.10 -11.43 5.52
N ASN A 77 13.53 -12.18 4.50
CA ASN A 77 14.62 -11.76 3.61
C ASN A 77 14.28 -10.50 2.78
N PHE A 78 13.00 -10.25 2.52
CA PHE A 78 12.54 -9.04 1.82
C PHE A 78 12.17 -7.91 2.79
N SER A 79 11.93 -8.21 4.07
CA SER A 79 11.70 -7.17 5.09
C SER A 79 12.98 -6.43 5.50
N THR A 80 14.15 -7.00 5.19
CA THR A 80 15.46 -6.36 5.45
C THR A 80 15.90 -5.42 4.34
N LEU A 81 15.24 -5.45 3.18
CA LEU A 81 15.56 -4.52 2.09
C LEU A 81 15.06 -3.11 2.47
N PRO A 82 15.87 -2.06 2.31
CA PRO A 82 15.42 -0.69 2.51
C PRO A 82 14.27 -0.35 1.57
N THR A 83 13.46 0.65 1.91
CA THR A 83 12.47 1.21 0.99
C THR A 83 13.19 1.96 -0.12
N GLU A 84 12.79 1.76 -1.37
CA GLU A 84 13.44 2.39 -2.53
C GLU A 84 12.92 3.81 -2.84
N VAL A 85 12.05 4.36 -1.97
CA VAL A 85 11.41 5.67 -2.18
C VAL A 85 11.69 6.62 -1.04
N TYR A 86 11.85 7.89 -1.41
CA TYR A 86 12.03 9.02 -0.53
C TYR A 86 10.95 10.07 -0.78
N ASP A 87 10.25 10.46 0.28
CA ASP A 87 9.29 11.56 0.21
C ASP A 87 10.02 12.88 -0.01
N CYS A 88 9.74 13.51 -1.14
CA CYS A 88 10.37 14.75 -1.56
C CYS A 88 9.34 15.86 -1.76
N ARG A 89 9.80 17.11 -1.71
CA ARG A 89 9.02 18.29 -2.09
C ARG A 89 9.85 19.18 -3.00
N LEU A 90 9.20 19.86 -3.94
CA LEU A 90 9.87 20.87 -4.76
C LEU A 90 10.27 22.06 -3.90
N ALA A 91 11.56 22.38 -3.91
CA ALA A 91 12.10 23.47 -3.10
C ALA A 91 11.66 24.83 -3.66
N ASN A 92 11.26 25.74 -2.76
CA ASN A 92 10.89 27.14 -3.07
C ASN A 92 9.72 27.29 -4.04
N ILE A 93 8.88 26.27 -4.17
CA ILE A 93 7.72 26.24 -5.05
C ILE A 93 6.49 25.97 -4.16
N HIS A 94 5.49 26.85 -4.23
CA HIS A 94 4.27 26.78 -3.44
C HIS A 94 3.04 27.03 -4.33
N PRO A 95 1.88 26.41 -4.03
CA PRO A 95 0.67 26.68 -4.78
C PRO A 95 0.34 28.19 -4.72
N PRO A 96 -0.36 28.73 -5.71
CA PRO A 96 -0.73 30.15 -5.72
C PRO A 96 -1.41 30.53 -4.41
N PRO A 97 -1.19 31.75 -3.86
CA PRO A 97 -1.78 32.16 -2.57
C PRO A 97 -3.31 32.06 -2.50
N THR A 98 -3.97 32.05 -3.65
CA THR A 98 -5.42 31.89 -3.81
C THR A 98 -5.89 30.45 -3.68
N SER A 99 -4.98 29.48 -3.54
CA SER A 99 -5.28 28.05 -3.45
C SER A 99 -4.44 27.38 -2.37
N ILE A 100 -5.04 26.41 -1.68
CA ILE A 100 -4.34 25.54 -0.72
C ILE A 100 -3.64 24.39 -1.46
N GLU A 101 -4.14 24.02 -2.65
CA GLU A 101 -3.66 22.89 -3.45
C GLU A 101 -3.09 23.35 -4.80
N TRP A 102 -2.25 22.50 -5.40
CA TRP A 102 -1.77 22.69 -6.76
C TRP A 102 -2.90 22.50 -7.78
N HIS A 103 -2.97 23.40 -8.75
CA HIS A 103 -3.88 23.24 -9.90
C HIS A 103 -3.53 21.99 -10.71
N ASP A 104 -4.52 21.36 -11.34
CA ASP A 104 -4.33 20.15 -12.15
C ASP A 104 -3.28 20.32 -13.25
N ASP A 105 -3.32 21.44 -13.98
CA ASP A 105 -2.33 21.75 -15.02
C ASP A 105 -0.90 21.79 -14.47
N ALA A 106 -0.70 22.31 -13.25
CA ALA A 106 0.61 22.35 -12.61
C ALA A 106 1.09 20.94 -12.19
N ARG A 107 0.17 20.09 -11.74
CA ARG A 107 0.45 18.68 -11.46
C ARG A 107 0.80 17.91 -12.74
N GLN A 108 0.09 18.18 -13.83
CA GLN A 108 0.30 17.53 -15.12
C GLN A 108 1.62 17.96 -15.77
N PHE A 109 2.03 19.22 -15.63
CA PHE A 109 3.28 19.72 -16.22
C PHE A 109 4.54 19.01 -15.69
N ILE A 110 4.50 18.54 -14.44
CA ILE A 110 5.63 17.85 -13.77
C ILE A 110 5.64 16.33 -14.02
N ASN A 111 4.50 15.75 -14.43
CA ASN A 111 4.36 14.32 -14.72
C ASN A 111 4.85 13.96 -16.13
#